data_AF-A0A078B929-F1
#
_entry.id   AF-A0A078B929-F1
#
_cell.length_a   1.000
_cell.length_b   1.000
_cell.length_c   1.000
_cell.angle_alpha   90.00
_cell.angle_beta   90.00
_cell.angle_gamma   90.00
#
_symmetry.space_group_name_H-M   'P 1'
#
loop_
_entity.id
_entity.type
_entity.pdbx_description
1 polymer ?
#
loop_
_entity_poly.entity_id
_entity_poly.type
_entity_poly.pdbx_seq_one_letter_code
_entity_poly.pdbx_strand_id
1 'polypeptide(L)'
;MVIFGIGQVTGSLLIGQIIDRRGSKYVSMLNCGIILIMTFCTLAFLGINKFNMLAFLMTFIWGIQDAFVNIHCFEILGFEFDNNSEPFSIFNMAQALGVFIFQIIESVIDSRIKYMIYTGFIGLIGLYSCGLTYFFDFREHNSQPMEVRISKINISLQQKEQNFDEHRV
;
A
#
# COMPACT_ATOMS: atom_id res chain seq x y z
N MET A 1 14.87 15.05 -4.02
CA MET A 1 14.75 13.89 -4.93
C MET A 1 15.65 12.72 -4.54
N VAL A 2 16.94 12.88 -4.22
CA VAL A 2 17.78 11.73 -3.77
C VAL A 2 17.21 11.06 -2.50
N ILE A 3 16.86 11.85 -1.49
CA ILE A 3 16.28 11.34 -0.23
C ILE A 3 14.94 10.63 -0.44
N PHE A 4 14.17 11.04 -1.44
CA PHE A 4 12.94 10.36 -1.84
C PHE A 4 13.23 8.94 -2.34
N GLY A 5 14.24 8.77 -3.21
CA GLY A 5 14.67 7.45 -3.67
C GLY A 5 15.18 6.54 -2.53
N ILE A 6 15.91 7.09 -1.56
CA ILE A 6 16.33 6.34 -0.36
C ILE A 6 15.11 5.89 0.45
N GLY A 7 14.12 6.77 0.59
CA GLY A 7 12.84 6.47 1.23
C GLY A 7 12.10 5.32 0.53
N GLN A 8 12.07 5.31 -0.80
CA GLN A 8 11.44 4.23 -1.56
C GLN A 8 12.15 2.88 -1.35
N VAL A 9 13.49 2.85 -1.39
CA VAL A 9 14.26 1.62 -1.18
C VAL A 9 14.10 1.09 0.25
N THR A 10 14.10 1.98 1.24
CA THR A 10 13.90 1.58 2.64
C THR A 10 12.46 1.13 2.86
N GLY A 11 11.50 1.86 2.28
CA GLY A 11 10.09 1.55 2.37
C GLY A 11 9.75 0.20 1.76
N SER A 12 10.35 -0.13 0.60
CA SER A 12 10.10 -1.38 -0.10
C SER A 12 10.57 -2.61 0.67
N LEU A 13 11.73 -2.53 1.31
CA LEU A 13 12.25 -3.60 2.15
C LEU A 13 11.40 -3.80 3.41
N LEU A 14 10.95 -2.71 4.03
CA LEU A 14 10.13 -2.78 5.25
C LEU A 14 8.75 -3.36 4.98
N ILE A 15 8.06 -2.87 3.93
CA ILE A 15 6.68 -3.30 3.67
C ILE A 15 6.60 -4.77 3.26
N GLY A 16 7.55 -5.26 2.45
CA GLY A 16 7.61 -6.68 2.10
C GLY A 16 7.69 -7.57 3.34
N GLN A 17 8.58 -7.23 4.29
CA GLN A 17 8.71 -7.98 5.54
C GLN A 17 7.45 -7.91 6.43
N ILE A 18 6.71 -6.80 6.39
CA ILE A 18 5.47 -6.65 7.17
C ILE A 18 4.35 -7.47 6.55
N ILE A 19 4.19 -7.44 5.23
CA ILE A 19 3.22 -8.27 4.49
C ILE A 19 3.44 -9.74 4.83
N ASP A 20 4.69 -10.22 4.71
CA ASP A 20 5.04 -11.62 4.97
C ASP A 20 4.73 -12.09 6.40
N ARG A 21 4.79 -11.18 7.39
CA ARG A 21 4.65 -11.53 8.82
C ARG A 21 3.26 -11.28 9.39
N ARG A 22 2.54 -10.27 8.90
CA ARG A 22 1.28 -9.79 9.50
C ARG A 22 0.10 -9.76 8.54
N GLY A 23 0.32 -10.11 7.27
CA GLY A 23 -0.72 -10.12 6.24
C GLY A 23 -1.07 -8.74 5.70
N SER A 24 -1.88 -8.74 4.64
CA SER A 24 -2.26 -7.59 3.83
C SER A 24 -3.27 -6.68 4.57
N LYS A 25 -4.18 -7.25 5.38
CA LYS A 25 -5.12 -6.46 6.22
C LYS A 25 -4.41 -5.49 7.18
N TYR A 26 -3.34 -5.94 7.85
CA TYR A 26 -2.56 -5.07 8.75
C TYR A 26 -1.85 -3.95 7.97
N VAL A 27 -1.37 -4.28 6.77
CA VAL A 27 -0.68 -3.35 5.89
C VAL A 27 -1.61 -2.26 5.36
N SER A 28 -2.87 -2.59 5.08
CA SER A 28 -3.91 -1.60 4.74
C SER A 28 -4.10 -0.56 5.86
N MET A 29 -4.13 -0.99 7.12
CA MET A 29 -4.22 -0.07 8.27
C MET A 29 -2.97 0.80 8.40
N LEU A 30 -1.79 0.22 8.18
CA LEU A 30 -0.52 0.95 8.23
C LEU A 30 -0.46 2.00 7.12
N ASN A 31 -0.94 1.67 5.92
CA ASN A 31 -1.04 2.61 4.79
C ASN A 31 -1.92 3.84 5.12
N CYS A 32 -3.03 3.67 5.84
CA CYS A 32 -3.82 4.81 6.33
C CYS A 32 -3.00 5.70 7.28
N GLY A 33 -2.26 5.08 8.20
CA GLY A 33 -1.40 5.80 9.15
C GLY A 33 -0.27 6.58 8.47
N ILE A 34 0.39 5.98 7.48
CA ILE A 34 1.51 6.62 6.79
C ILE A 34 1.03 7.76 5.88
N ILE A 35 -0.15 7.65 5.26
CA ILE A 35 -0.78 8.74 4.49
C ILE A 35 -1.12 9.93 5.40
N LEU A 36 -1.62 9.69 6.62
CA LEU A 36 -1.87 10.76 7.60
C LEU A 36 -0.58 11.49 7.96
N ILE A 37 0.47 10.75 8.31
CA ILE A 37 1.78 11.31 8.69
C ILE A 37 2.36 12.10 7.51
N MET A 38 2.32 11.53 6.31
CA MET A 38 2.80 12.16 5.09
C MET A 38 2.05 13.47 4.80
N THR A 39 0.72 13.46 4.86
CA THR A 39 -0.13 14.63 4.62
C THR A 39 0.18 15.73 5.63
N PHE A 40 0.29 15.38 6.91
CA PHE A 40 0.63 16.32 7.97
C PHE A 40 2.02 16.93 7.77
N CYS A 41 3.04 16.12 7.49
CA CYS A 41 4.39 16.61 7.20
C CYS A 41 4.43 17.54 5.99
N THR A 42 3.64 17.25 4.96
CA THR A 42 3.53 18.09 3.76
C THR A 42 2.87 19.43 4.07
N LEU A 43 1.76 19.43 4.82
CA LEU A 43 1.10 20.66 5.26
C LEU A 43 1.98 21.50 6.18
N ALA A 44 2.73 20.87 7.09
CA ALA A 44 3.69 21.56 7.95
C ALA A 44 4.82 22.22 7.14
N PHE A 45 5.35 21.51 6.14
CA PHE A 45 6.34 22.08 5.22
C PHE A 45 5.78 23.26 4.42
N LEU A 46 4.58 23.10 3.85
CA LEU A 46 3.87 24.19 3.16
C LEU A 46 3.58 25.37 4.09
N GLY A 47 3.43 25.15 5.41
CA GLY A 47 3.26 26.18 6.45
C GLY A 47 4.53 26.98 6.80
N ILE A 48 5.71 26.38 6.65
CA ILE A 48 6.99 27.07 6.84
C ILE A 48 7.47 27.71 5.53
N ASN A 49 7.24 27.01 4.41
CA ASN A 49 7.61 27.41 3.04
C ASN A 49 9.06 27.88 2.90
N LYS A 50 9.98 27.22 3.61
CA LYS A 50 11.43 27.45 3.52
C LYS A 50 12.14 26.12 3.41
N PHE A 51 13.15 26.07 2.56
CA PHE A 51 13.99 24.89 2.43
C PHE A 51 14.83 24.72 3.71
N ASN A 52 14.52 23.66 4.46
CA ASN A 52 15.15 23.32 5.72
C ASN A 52 15.18 21.79 5.89
N MET A 53 15.64 21.29 7.04
CA MET A 53 15.64 19.86 7.35
C MET A 53 14.26 19.20 7.22
N LEU A 54 13.16 19.94 7.39
CA LEU A 54 11.81 19.43 7.20
C LEU A 54 11.54 19.04 5.74
N ALA A 55 12.15 19.71 4.75
CA ALA A 55 12.03 19.34 3.34
C ALA A 55 12.65 17.96 3.08
N PHE A 56 13.80 17.67 3.69
CA PHE A 56 14.45 16.36 3.59
C PHE A 56 13.61 15.28 4.28
N LEU A 57 13.08 15.55 5.47
CA LEU A 57 12.21 14.62 6.18
C LEU A 57 10.91 14.36 5.40
N MET A 58 10.27 15.40 4.87
CA MET A 58 9.06 15.31 4.07
C MET A 58 9.29 14.44 2.83
N THR A 59 10.36 14.70 2.08
CA THR A 59 10.68 13.90 0.87
C THR A 59 11.05 12.46 1.19
N PHE A 60 11.66 12.19 2.35
CA PHE A 60 11.92 10.83 2.82
C PHE A 60 10.61 10.07 3.12
N ILE A 61 9.72 10.68 3.90
CA ILE A 61 8.43 10.09 4.27
C ILE A 61 7.55 9.88 3.03
N TRP A 62 7.58 10.80 2.07
CA TRP A 62 6.96 10.63 0.75
C TRP A 62 7.47 9.37 0.04
N GLY A 63 8.78 9.15 0.02
CA GLY A 63 9.36 7.96 -0.60
C GLY A 63 8.91 6.66 0.10
N ILE A 64 8.86 6.65 1.43
CA ILE A 64 8.37 5.47 2.17
C ILE A 64 6.89 5.21 1.86
N GLN A 65 6.05 6.24 1.94
CA GLN A 65 4.61 6.11 1.67
C GLN A 65 4.34 5.60 0.25
N ASP A 66 5.07 6.13 -0.74
CA ASP A 66 4.96 5.71 -2.14
C ASP A 66 5.31 4.22 -2.31
N ALA A 67 6.42 3.77 -1.73
CA ALA A 67 6.80 2.36 -1.77
C ALA A 67 5.76 1.45 -1.08
N PHE A 68 5.25 1.87 0.08
CA PHE A 68 4.28 1.11 0.86
C PHE A 68 2.97 0.87 0.11
N VAL A 69 2.40 1.92 -0.48
CA VAL A 69 1.14 1.81 -1.23
C VAL A 69 1.33 1.03 -2.53
N ASN A 70 2.41 1.29 -3.27
CA ASN A 70 2.65 0.60 -4.56
C ASN A 70 2.88 -0.90 -4.37
N ILE A 71 3.69 -1.30 -3.39
CA ILE A 71 3.98 -2.73 -3.18
C ILE A 71 2.74 -3.47 -2.68
N HIS A 72 2.00 -2.88 -1.76
CA HIS A 72 0.73 -3.45 -1.31
C HIS A 72 -0.26 -3.60 -2.48
N CYS A 73 -0.34 -2.61 -3.38
CA CYS A 73 -1.20 -2.70 -4.56
C CYS A 73 -0.73 -3.80 -5.53
N PHE A 74 0.57 -3.89 -5.83
CA PHE A 74 1.10 -4.94 -6.70
C PHE A 74 0.96 -6.34 -6.10
N GLU A 75 1.04 -6.46 -4.78
CA GLU A 75 0.78 -7.71 -4.05
C GLU A 75 -0.67 -8.17 -4.27
N ILE A 76 -1.63 -7.27 -4.08
CA ILE A 76 -3.06 -7.54 -4.32
C ILE A 76 -3.29 -7.94 -5.78
N LEU A 77 -2.75 -7.18 -6.74
CA LEU A 77 -2.90 -7.46 -8.17
C LEU A 77 -2.26 -8.79 -8.58
N GLY A 78 -1.16 -9.19 -7.94
CA GLY A 78 -0.44 -10.42 -8.22
C GLY A 78 -1.05 -11.67 -7.61
N PHE A 79 -1.82 -11.55 -6.52
CA PHE A 79 -2.41 -12.71 -5.83
C PHE A 79 -3.91 -12.90 -6.05
N GLU A 80 -4.64 -11.83 -6.40
CA GLU A 80 -6.09 -11.88 -6.52
C GLU A 80 -6.58 -12.41 -7.88
N PHE A 81 -5.77 -12.25 -8.93
CA PHE A 81 -6.15 -12.58 -10.31
C PHE A 81 -5.32 -13.75 -10.85
N ASP A 82 -5.97 -14.69 -11.55
CA ASP A 82 -5.29 -15.82 -12.18
C ASP A 82 -4.46 -15.39 -13.42
N ASN A 83 -4.88 -14.30 -14.07
CA ASN A 83 -4.16 -13.69 -15.18
C ASN A 83 -3.40 -12.45 -14.68
N ASN A 84 -2.08 -12.50 -14.68
CA ASN A 84 -1.24 -11.42 -14.17
C ASN A 84 -1.09 -10.24 -15.14
N SER A 85 -1.37 -10.38 -16.44
CA SER A 85 -1.05 -9.31 -17.40
C SER A 85 -2.12 -8.22 -17.47
N GLU A 86 -3.39 -8.62 -17.49
CA GLU A 86 -4.54 -7.71 -17.61
C GLU A 86 -4.72 -6.75 -16.42
N PRO A 87 -4.75 -7.21 -15.15
CA PRO A 87 -4.98 -6.33 -14.01
C PRO A 87 -3.85 -5.31 -13.84
N PHE A 88 -2.59 -5.71 -14.08
CA PHE A 88 -1.45 -4.79 -14.06
C PHE A 88 -1.53 -3.76 -15.19
N SER A 89 -1.98 -4.15 -16.38
CA SER A 89 -2.15 -3.22 -17.51
C SER A 89 -3.24 -2.18 -17.24
N ILE A 90 -4.39 -2.62 -16.72
CA ILE A 90 -5.49 -1.72 -16.34
C ILE A 90 -5.05 -0.78 -15.22
N PHE A 91 -4.35 -1.30 -14.21
CA PHE A 91 -3.81 -0.50 -13.11
C PHE A 91 -2.85 0.59 -13.61
N ASN A 92 -1.86 0.23 -14.43
CA ASN A 92 -0.89 1.18 -14.98
C ASN A 92 -1.56 2.25 -15.84
N MET A 93 -2.56 1.87 -16.64
CA MET A 93 -3.35 2.82 -17.43
C MET A 93 -4.13 3.79 -16.53
N ALA A 94 -4.82 3.28 -15.51
CA ALA A 94 -5.58 4.09 -14.56
C ALA A 94 -4.66 5.04 -13.77
N GLN A 95 -3.48 4.57 -13.35
CA GLN A 95 -2.47 5.38 -12.68
C GLN A 95 -1.96 6.50 -13.59
N ALA A 96 -1.60 6.20 -14.83
CA ALA A 96 -1.12 7.20 -15.79
C ALA A 96 -2.19 8.28 -16.09
N LEU A 97 -3.44 7.86 -16.26
CA LEU A 97 -4.58 8.76 -16.45
C LEU A 97 -4.83 9.62 -15.20
N GLY A 98 -4.74 9.03 -14.01
CA GLY A 98 -4.84 9.73 -12.74
C GLY A 98 -3.77 10.81 -12.60
N VAL A 99 -2.50 10.44 -12.80
CA VAL A 99 -1.38 11.40 -12.78
C VAL A 99 -1.61 12.52 -13.78
N PHE A 100 -2.02 12.21 -15.01
CA PHE A 100 -2.33 13.23 -16.02
C PHE A 100 -3.40 14.22 -15.55
N ILE A 101 -4.53 13.74 -15.04
CA ILE A 101 -5.63 14.59 -14.56
C ILE A 101 -5.18 15.47 -13.39
N PHE A 102 -4.53 14.87 -12.37
CA PHE A 102 -4.08 15.61 -11.20
C PHE A 102 -2.98 16.62 -11.52
N GLN A 103 -2.10 16.33 -12.50
CA GLN A 103 -1.09 17.28 -12.95
C GLN A 103 -1.71 18.51 -13.66
N ILE A 104 -2.78 18.31 -14.45
CA ILE A 104 -3.52 19.41 -15.07
C ILE A 104 -4.21 20.27 -14.00
N ILE A 105 -4.85 19.63 -13.01
CA ILE A 105 -5.46 20.35 -11.88
C ILE A 105 -4.38 21.13 -11.11
N GLU A 106 -3.25 20.51 -10.82
CA GLU A 106 -2.14 21.16 -10.11
C GLU A 106 -1.58 22.36 -10.88
N SER A 107 -1.54 22.30 -12.23
CA SER A 107 -1.02 23.38 -13.07
C SER A 107 -1.80 24.70 -12.96
N VAL A 108 -3.08 24.66 -12.55
CA VAL A 108 -3.91 25.85 -12.35
C VAL A 108 -3.88 26.39 -10.91
N ILE A 109 -3.17 25.69 -10.01
CA ILE A 109 -3.03 26.09 -8.61
C ILE A 109 -1.84 27.05 -8.50
N ASP A 110 -2.14 28.34 -8.41
CA ASP A 110 -1.16 29.42 -8.36
C ASP A 110 -0.79 29.88 -6.93
N SER A 111 -1.66 29.58 -5.96
CA SER A 111 -1.57 30.12 -4.61
C SER A 111 -1.26 29.05 -3.58
N ARG A 112 -0.45 29.44 -2.59
CA ARG A 112 -0.07 28.61 -1.46
C ARG A 112 -1.27 28.07 -0.67
N ILE A 113 -2.29 28.90 -0.44
CA ILE A 113 -3.49 28.47 0.29
C ILE A 113 -4.25 27.43 -0.54
N LYS A 114 -4.35 27.65 -1.86
CA LYS A 114 -4.97 26.68 -2.77
C LYS A 114 -4.19 25.36 -2.78
N TYR A 115 -2.85 25.42 -2.78
CA TYR A 115 -1.99 24.24 -2.66
C TYR A 115 -2.20 23.49 -1.34
N MET A 116 -2.29 24.19 -0.21
CA MET A 116 -2.57 23.55 1.08
C MET A 116 -3.96 22.87 1.12
N ILE A 117 -4.98 23.54 0.60
CA ILE A 117 -6.34 22.98 0.50
C ILE A 117 -6.33 21.75 -0.42
N TYR A 118 -5.66 21.85 -1.57
CA TYR A 118 -5.53 20.75 -2.52
C TYR A 118 -4.82 19.54 -1.90
N THR A 119 -3.66 19.74 -1.26
CA THR A 119 -2.93 18.67 -0.57
C THR A 119 -3.77 18.03 0.53
N GLY A 120 -4.50 18.83 1.32
CA GLY A 120 -5.41 18.30 2.35
C GLY A 120 -6.53 17.46 1.75
N PHE A 121 -7.14 17.92 0.65
CA PHE A 121 -8.21 17.21 -0.03
C PHE A 121 -7.74 15.89 -0.66
N ILE A 122 -6.60 15.89 -1.35
CA ILE A 122 -6.00 14.67 -1.92
C ILE A 122 -5.59 13.70 -0.80
N GLY A 123 -5.05 14.20 0.31
CA GLY A 123 -4.73 13.38 1.48
C GLY A 123 -5.97 12.67 2.06
N LEU A 124 -7.11 13.35 2.11
CA LEU A 124 -8.38 12.73 2.55
C LEU A 124 -8.90 11.67 1.56
N ILE A 125 -8.80 11.93 0.25
CA ILE A 125 -9.15 10.93 -0.77
C ILE A 125 -8.24 9.69 -0.64
N GLY A 126 -6.94 9.89 -0.46
CA GLY A 126 -5.98 8.82 -0.25
C GLY A 126 -6.32 7.99 0.99
N LEU A 127 -6.64 8.66 2.10
CA LEU A 127 -7.04 8.00 3.34
C LEU A 127 -8.34 7.18 3.17
N TYR A 128 -9.33 7.76 2.50
CA TYR A 128 -10.59 7.07 2.20
C TYR A 128 -10.33 5.83 1.32
N SER A 129 -9.49 5.96 0.30
CA SER A 129 -9.17 4.88 -0.63
C SER A 129 -8.44 3.72 0.08
N CYS A 130 -7.41 4.00 0.88
CA CYS A 130 -6.74 2.97 1.68
C CYS A 130 -7.63 2.40 2.79
N GLY A 131 -8.57 3.20 3.31
CA GLY A 131 -9.57 2.76 4.27
C GLY A 131 -10.55 1.75 3.67
N LEU A 132 -10.96 1.94 2.41
CA LEU A 132 -11.79 0.96 1.70
C LEU A 132 -11.05 -0.37 1.48
N THR A 133 -9.75 -0.31 1.20
CA THR A 133 -8.91 -1.51 1.04
C THR A 133 -8.91 -2.40 2.29
N TYR A 134 -9.11 -1.85 3.48
CA TYR A 134 -9.19 -2.64 4.71
C TYR A 134 -10.40 -3.59 4.75
N PHE A 135 -11.51 -3.23 4.10
CA PHE A 135 -12.71 -4.06 4.03
C PHE A 135 -12.63 -5.14 2.93
N PHE A 136 -11.55 -5.14 2.15
CA PHE A 136 -11.34 -6.14 1.11
C PHE A 136 -10.87 -7.46 1.75
N ASP A 137 -11.46 -8.57 1.32
CA ASP A 137 -11.02 -9.92 1.72
C ASP A 137 -9.96 -10.42 0.75
N PHE A 138 -8.70 -10.31 1.16
CA PHE A 138 -7.55 -10.70 0.35
C PHE A 138 -7.41 -12.22 0.23
N ARG A 139 -7.15 -12.72 -0.99
CA ARG A 139 -6.79 -14.13 -1.23
C ARG A 139 -5.32 -14.44 -0.91
N GLU A 140 -4.89 -14.13 0.31
CA GLU A 140 -3.53 -14.41 0.81
C GLU A 140 -3.23 -15.92 0.89
N HIS A 141 -4.23 -16.81 0.76
CA HIS A 141 -3.98 -18.25 0.70
C HIS A 141 -3.06 -18.63 -0.48
N ASN A 142 -2.95 -17.77 -1.50
CA ASN A 142 -2.12 -18.01 -2.66
C ASN A 142 -0.63 -17.63 -2.51
N SER A 143 -0.24 -16.90 -1.46
CA SER A 143 1.13 -16.42 -1.27
C SER A 143 2.07 -17.38 -0.53
N GLN A 144 1.54 -18.47 0.05
CA GLN A 144 2.38 -19.49 0.69
C GLN A 144 3.08 -20.37 -0.35
N PRO A 145 4.40 -20.64 -0.19
CA PRO A 145 5.13 -21.55 -1.06
C PRO A 145 4.45 -22.92 -1.07
N MET A 146 4.45 -23.57 -2.25
CA MET A 146 3.69 -24.81 -2.50
C MET A 146 3.96 -25.88 -1.43
N GLU A 147 5.19 -25.97 -0.92
CA GLU A 147 5.60 -26.87 0.17
C GLU A 147 4.83 -26.64 1.48
N VAL A 148 4.63 -25.37 1.87
CA VAL A 148 3.87 -25.02 3.09
C VAL A 148 2.37 -25.25 2.88
N ARG A 149 1.89 -25.09 1.65
CA ARG A 149 0.49 -25.40 1.31
C ARG A 149 0.23 -26.91 1.36
N ILE A 150 1.14 -27.72 0.83
CA ILE A 150 1.08 -29.19 0.88
C ILE A 150 1.18 -29.67 2.32
N SER A 151 2.06 -29.11 3.15
CA SER A 151 2.18 -29.52 4.55
C SER A 151 0.91 -29.24 5.35
N LYS A 152 0.28 -28.07 5.17
CA LYS A 152 -1.00 -27.74 5.81
C LYS A 152 -2.14 -28.63 5.34
N ILE A 153 -2.22 -28.92 4.04
CA ILE A 153 -3.22 -29.85 3.49
C ILE A 153 -3.03 -31.25 4.09
N ASN A 154 -1.80 -31.76 4.13
CA ASN A 154 -1.50 -33.07 4.71
C ASN A 154 -1.85 -33.14 6.20
N ILE A 155 -1.54 -32.11 6.98
CA ILE A 155 -1.92 -32.03 8.39
C ILE A 155 -3.45 -32.02 8.55
N SER A 156 -4.16 -31.26 7.72
CA SER A 156 -5.62 -31.20 7.76
C SER A 156 -6.28 -32.53 7.37
N LEU A 157 -5.71 -33.26 6.41
CA LEU A 157 -6.17 -34.58 6.01
C LEU A 157 -5.91 -35.61 7.12
N GLN A 158 -4.73 -35.59 7.74
CA GLN A 158 -4.41 -36.46 8.88
C GLN A 158 -5.34 -36.23 10.08
N GLN A 159 -5.66 -34.97 10.40
CA GLN A 159 -6.61 -34.65 11.47
C GLN A 159 -8.04 -35.10 11.14
N LYS A 160 -8.41 -35.08 9.86
CA LYS A 160 -9.72 -35.53 9.39
C LYS A 160 -9.82 -37.05 9.41
N GLU A 161 -8.76 -37.77 9.06
CA GLU A 161 -8.65 -39.23 9.21
C GLU A 161 -8.71 -39.64 10.69
N GLN A 162 -7.96 -38.98 11.58
CA GLN A 162 -8.01 -39.29 13.02
C GLN A 162 -9.39 -39.08 13.64
N ASN A 163 -10.10 -38.01 13.29
CA ASN A 163 -11.49 -37.80 13.75
C ASN A 163 -12.48 -38.83 13.18
N PHE A 164 -12.20 -39.39 11.99
CA PHE A 164 -13.06 -40.40 11.38
C PHE A 164 -12.94 -41.75 12.08
N ASP A 165 -11.75 -42.07 12.58
CA ASP A 165 -11.50 -43.30 13.33
C ASP A 165 -12.06 -43.24 14.76
N GLU A 166 -12.03 -42.07 15.43
CA GLU A 166 -12.68 -41.90 16.75
C GLU A 166 -14.20 -42.06 16.72
N HIS A 167 -14.86 -41.74 15.59
CA HIS A 167 -16.31 -41.90 15.44
C HIS A 167 -16.76 -43.31 15.01
N ARG A 168 -15.83 -44.24 14.78
CA ARG A 168 -16.11 -45.65 14.43
C ARG A 168 -16.03 -46.62 15.61
N VAL A 169 -15.64 -46.15 16.80
CA VAL A 169 -15.58 -46.93 18.05
C VAL A 169 -16.81 -46.62 18.90
#